data_AF-A0A562ISC0-F1
#
_entry.id   AF-A0A562ISC0-F1
#
_cell.length_a   1.000
_cell.length_b   1.000
_cell.length_c   1.000
_cell.angle_alpha   90.00
_cell.angle_beta   90.00
_cell.angle_gamma   90.00
#
_symmetry.space_group_name_H-M   'P 1'
#
loop_
_entity.id
_entity.type
_entity.pdbx_description
1 polymer ?
#
loop_
_entity_poly.entity_id
_entity_poly.type
_entity_poly.pdbx_seq_one_letter_code
_entity_poly.pdbx_strand_id
1 'polypeptide(L)'
;MDIAVLRCKLAVYIDGCFWHSCPEHFHLPKANADWWVRKMAMNRARDAASTAQLEALGWTVLRFWEHEPPAEVASTILAAARYRPKHSDEQLGERVRALLDPGGCLRHGRTRAQHHPGDELASSRSDGSHTATDPVV
;
A
#
# COMPACT_ATOMS: atom_id res chain seq x y z
N MET A 1 1.15 13.34 -0.19
CA MET A 1 -0.23 13.80 -0.38
C MET A 1 -0.43 15.01 0.49
N ASP A 2 -1.17 16.00 0.00
CA ASP A 2 -1.41 17.24 0.72
C ASP A 2 -2.80 17.22 1.36
N ILE A 3 -3.79 16.69 0.64
CA ILE A 3 -5.16 16.52 1.12
C ILE A 3 -5.59 15.07 0.92
N ALA A 4 -6.19 14.48 1.94
CA ALA A 4 -6.75 13.14 1.88
C ALA A 4 -8.21 13.15 2.36
N VAL A 5 -9.14 12.71 1.51
CA VAL A 5 -10.55 12.54 1.85
C VAL A 5 -10.84 11.05 2.03
N LEU A 6 -10.73 10.60 3.27
CA LEU A 6 -10.77 9.17 3.62
C LEU A 6 -12.07 8.46 3.21
N ARG A 7 -13.22 9.16 3.33
CA ARG A 7 -14.56 8.58 3.08
C ARG A 7 -14.74 8.06 1.65
N CYS A 8 -14.08 8.68 0.68
CA CYS A 8 -14.14 8.30 -0.73
C CYS A 8 -12.78 7.87 -1.29
N LYS A 9 -11.78 7.65 -0.41
CA LYS A 9 -10.38 7.36 -0.78
C LYS A 9 -9.84 8.29 -1.87
N LEU A 10 -9.99 9.60 -1.69
CA LEU A 10 -9.43 10.60 -2.60
C LEU A 10 -8.13 11.15 -2.02
N ALA A 11 -7.03 11.03 -2.76
CA ALA A 11 -5.75 11.66 -2.43
C ALA A 11 -5.47 12.78 -3.44
N VAL A 12 -5.14 13.97 -2.94
CA VAL A 12 -4.83 15.14 -3.76
C VAL A 12 -3.39 15.59 -3.51
N TYR A 13 -2.70 15.91 -4.60
CA TYR A 13 -1.37 16.51 -4.60
C TYR A 13 -1.39 17.86 -5.32
N ILE A 14 -0.69 18.85 -4.76
CA ILE A 14 -0.42 20.15 -5.37
C ILE A 14 1.08 20.22 -5.68
N ASP A 15 1.44 19.99 -6.93
CA ASP A 15 2.82 19.87 -7.38
C ASP A 15 3.41 21.26 -7.65
N GLY A 16 4.46 21.59 -6.89
CA GLY A 16 5.25 22.79 -7.14
C GLY A 16 5.97 22.71 -8.50
N CYS A 17 5.87 23.76 -9.31
CA CYS A 17 6.33 23.75 -10.70
C CYS A 17 7.82 23.45 -10.82
N PHE A 18 8.61 24.04 -9.93
CA PHE A 18 10.05 23.85 -9.89
C PHE A 18 10.40 22.41 -9.48
N TRP A 19 9.87 21.93 -8.36
CA TRP A 19 10.26 20.67 -7.72
C TRP A 19 9.83 19.41 -8.50
N HIS A 20 8.79 19.53 -9.30
CA HIS A 20 8.19 18.44 -10.07
C HIS A 20 8.38 18.59 -11.57
N SER A 21 9.18 19.58 -12.01
CA SER A 21 9.51 19.83 -13.42
C SER A 21 8.27 20.05 -14.30
N CYS A 22 7.46 21.04 -13.93
CA CYS A 22 6.29 21.48 -14.70
C CYS A 22 6.66 21.77 -16.17
N PRO A 23 5.90 21.26 -17.15
CA PRO A 23 6.21 21.47 -18.56
C PRO A 23 6.15 22.95 -18.99
N GLU A 24 5.44 23.81 -18.25
CA GLU A 24 5.24 25.22 -18.60
C GLU A 24 6.20 26.17 -17.88
N HIS A 25 6.41 25.96 -16.58
CA HIS A 25 7.10 26.92 -15.70
C HIS A 25 8.49 26.46 -15.23
N PHE A 26 8.89 25.23 -15.54
CA PHE A 26 10.19 24.71 -15.13
C PHE A 26 11.32 25.41 -15.87
N HIS A 27 12.33 25.83 -15.10
CA HIS A 27 13.61 26.29 -15.61
C HIS A 27 14.73 25.55 -14.89
N LEU A 28 15.66 24.97 -15.65
CA LEU A 28 16.80 24.26 -15.07
C LEU A 28 17.83 25.27 -14.52
N PRO A 29 18.21 25.20 -13.24
CA PRO A 29 19.28 26.05 -12.72
C PRO A 29 20.61 25.76 -13.42
N LYS A 30 21.34 26.82 -13.80
CA LYS A 30 22.65 26.71 -14.44
C LYS A 30 23.70 26.12 -13.50
N ALA A 31 23.65 26.51 -12.23
CA ALA A 31 24.54 25.97 -11.20
C ALA A 31 24.11 24.54 -10.86
N ASN A 32 25.06 23.60 -10.86
CA ASN A 32 24.84 22.19 -10.54
C ASN A 32 23.76 21.51 -11.41
N ALA A 33 23.68 21.87 -12.70
CA ALA A 33 22.66 21.39 -13.63
C ALA A 33 22.49 19.86 -13.62
N ASP A 34 23.59 19.10 -13.68
CA ASP A 34 23.55 17.63 -13.66
C ASP A 34 22.92 17.06 -12.38
N TRP A 35 23.19 17.71 -11.24
CA TRP A 35 22.58 17.33 -9.98
C TRP A 35 21.07 17.59 -10.00
N TRP A 36 20.66 18.76 -10.50
CA TRP A 36 19.25 19.12 -10.64
C TRP A 36 18.51 18.16 -11.58
N VAL A 37 19.08 17.82 -12.74
CA VAL A 37 18.49 16.85 -13.68
C VAL A 37 18.23 15.51 -12.99
N ARG A 38 19.23 14.97 -12.28
CA ARG A 38 19.07 13.72 -11.53
C ARG A 38 18.04 13.84 -10.41
N LYS A 39 18.09 14.92 -9.63
CA LYS A 39 17.16 15.17 -8.52
C LYS A 39 15.71 15.21 -9.01
N MET A 40 15.46 15.91 -10.12
CA MET A 40 14.15 16.05 -10.72
C MET A 40 13.64 14.73 -11.29
N ALA A 41 14.51 13.95 -11.94
CA ALA A 41 14.15 12.60 -12.40
C ALA A 41 13.74 11.69 -11.23
N MET A 42 14.48 11.74 -10.11
CA MET A 42 14.13 10.98 -8.91
C MET A 42 12.82 11.44 -8.27
N ASN A 43 12.52 12.74 -8.28
CA ASN A 43 11.24 13.25 -7.79
C ASN A 43 10.08 12.70 -8.62
N ARG A 44 10.15 12.82 -9.96
CA ARG A 44 9.11 12.28 -10.86
C ARG A 44 8.93 10.76 -10.72
N ALA A 45 10.03 10.02 -10.55
CA ALA A 45 9.94 8.58 -10.29
C ALA A 45 9.23 8.26 -8.96
N ARG A 46 9.52 9.02 -7.90
CA ARG A 46 8.83 8.90 -6.61
C ARG A 46 7.36 9.27 -6.71
N ASP A 47 7.03 10.31 -7.47
CA ASP A 47 5.66 10.74 -7.72
C ASP A 47 4.85 9.64 -8.39
N ALA A 48 5.38 9.05 -9.47
CA ALA A 48 4.75 7.95 -10.19
C ALA A 48 4.57 6.71 -9.29
N ALA A 49 5.58 6.35 -8.50
CA ALA A 49 5.50 5.23 -7.55
C ALA A 49 4.43 5.48 -6.48
N SER A 50 4.33 6.70 -5.96
CA SER A 50 3.35 7.06 -4.93
C SER A 50 1.92 7.03 -5.48
N THR A 51 1.71 7.53 -6.70
CA THR A 51 0.42 7.42 -7.41
C THR A 51 0.03 5.95 -7.60
N ALA A 52 0.92 5.13 -8.17
CA ALA A 52 0.64 3.71 -8.42
C ALA A 52 0.31 2.93 -7.14
N GLN A 53 1.02 3.20 -6.04
CA GLN A 53 0.74 2.57 -4.74
C GLN A 53 -0.65 2.94 -4.20
N LEU A 54 -1.04 4.22 -4.30
CA LEU A 54 -2.35 4.68 -3.84
C LEU A 54 -3.47 4.10 -4.70
N GLU A 55 -3.31 4.11 -6.01
CA GLU A 55 -4.26 3.51 -6.95
C GLU A 55 -4.44 2.01 -6.70
N ALA A 56 -3.35 1.27 -6.46
CA ALA A 56 -3.40 -0.14 -6.09
C ALA A 56 -4.15 -0.40 -4.76
N LEU A 57 -4.17 0.57 -3.85
CA LEU A 57 -4.94 0.54 -2.60
C LEU A 57 -6.40 1.03 -2.77
N GLY A 58 -6.82 1.27 -4.00
CA GLY A 58 -8.16 1.72 -4.36
C GLY A 58 -8.42 3.19 -4.07
N TRP A 59 -7.38 4.02 -4.05
CA TRP A 59 -7.52 5.46 -3.98
C TRP A 59 -7.63 6.08 -5.36
N THR A 60 -8.50 7.07 -5.49
CA THR A 60 -8.46 8.02 -6.61
C THR A 60 -7.38 9.05 -6.30
N VAL A 61 -6.43 9.24 -7.22
CA VAL A 61 -5.36 10.23 -7.07
C VAL A 61 -5.62 11.38 -8.04
N LEU A 62 -5.67 12.60 -7.51
CA LEU A 62 -5.69 13.83 -8.31
C LEU A 62 -4.39 14.60 -8.08
N ARG A 63 -3.79 15.10 -9.15
CA ARG A 63 -2.61 15.96 -9.07
C ARG A 63 -2.88 17.23 -9.85
N PHE A 64 -2.53 18.37 -9.26
CA PHE A 64 -2.67 19.68 -9.85
C PHE A 64 -1.35 20.42 -9.70
N TRP A 65 -1.02 21.31 -10.63
CA TRP A 65 0.13 22.18 -10.49
C TRP A 65 -0.18 23.38 -9.60
N GLU A 66 0.83 23.90 -8.90
CA GLU A 66 0.69 25.10 -8.05
C GLU A 66 0.23 26.35 -8.81
N HIS A 67 0.42 26.38 -10.13
CA HIS A 67 0.04 27.51 -10.99
C HIS A 67 -1.41 27.40 -11.49
N GLU A 68 -2.10 26.29 -11.22
CA GLU A 68 -3.51 26.16 -11.59
C GLU A 68 -4.39 27.07 -10.71
N PRO A 69 -5.47 27.66 -11.26
CA PRO A 69 -6.37 28.52 -10.50
C PRO A 69 -7.00 27.76 -9.32
N PRO A 70 -6.84 28.23 -8.07
CA PRO A 70 -7.33 27.49 -6.90
C PRO A 70 -8.83 27.19 -6.92
N ALA A 71 -9.63 28.08 -7.51
CA ALA A 71 -11.08 27.88 -7.63
C ALA A 71 -11.44 26.69 -8.55
N GLU A 72 -10.69 26.49 -9.63
CA GLU A 72 -10.91 25.38 -10.58
C GLU A 72 -10.46 24.06 -9.96
N VAL A 73 -9.28 24.05 -9.34
CA VAL A 73 -8.75 22.91 -8.59
C VAL A 73 -9.74 22.46 -7.50
N ALA A 74 -10.24 23.41 -6.69
CA ALA A 74 -11.22 23.13 -5.65
C ALA A 74 -12.52 22.56 -6.21
N SER A 75 -13.02 23.10 -7.33
CA SER A 75 -14.22 22.60 -8.00
C SER A 75 -14.08 21.14 -8.44
N THR A 76 -12.95 20.80 -9.07
CA THR A 76 -12.63 19.42 -9.47
C THR A 76 -12.54 18.47 -8.27
N ILE A 77 -11.87 18.89 -7.19
CA ILE A 77 -11.78 18.09 -5.96
C ILE A 77 -13.17 17.85 -5.38
N LEU A 78 -14.03 18.88 -5.31
CA LEU A 78 -15.40 18.75 -4.81
C LEU A 78 -16.24 17.81 -5.67
N ALA A 79 -16.10 17.87 -6.99
CA ALA A 79 -16.78 16.96 -7.91
C ALA A 79 -16.34 15.51 -7.68
N ALA A 80 -15.03 15.25 -7.57
CA ALA A 80 -14.49 13.93 -7.29
C ALA A 80 -14.89 13.42 -5.90
N ALA A 81 -14.91 14.28 -4.88
CA ALA A 81 -15.27 13.89 -3.52
C ALA A 81 -16.75 13.52 -3.35
N ARG A 82 -17.63 14.00 -4.25
CA ARG A 82 -19.05 13.61 -4.30
C ARG A 82 -19.24 12.20 -4.87
N TYR A 83 -18.29 11.70 -5.66
CA TYR A 83 -18.31 10.32 -6.15
C TYR A 83 -17.84 9.36 -5.05
N ARG A 84 -18.67 8.38 -4.69
CA ARG A 84 -18.36 7.35 -3.70
C ARG A 84 -18.04 6.04 -4.42
N PRO A 85 -16.76 5.59 -4.47
CA PRO A 85 -16.44 4.27 -4.98
C PRO A 85 -16.94 3.20 -4.00
N LYS A 86 -17.73 2.22 -4.45
CA LYS A 86 -18.27 1.16 -3.57
C LYS A 86 -17.18 0.33 -2.89
N HIS A 87 -16.01 0.20 -3.53
CA HIS A 87 -14.89 -0.61 -3.03
C HIS A 87 -14.34 -0.13 -1.68
N SER A 88 -14.39 1.18 -1.38
CA SER A 88 -13.94 1.70 -0.08
C SER A 88 -14.88 1.29 1.05
N ASP A 89 -16.17 1.18 0.79
CA ASP A 89 -17.17 0.76 1.77
C ASP A 89 -17.04 -0.73 2.10
N GLU A 90 -16.77 -1.54 1.08
CA GLU A 90 -16.61 -2.99 1.23
C GLU A 90 -15.35 -3.32 2.04
N GLN A 91 -14.22 -2.70 1.71
CA GLN A 91 -12.97 -2.88 2.46
C GLN A 91 -13.00 -2.27 3.87
N LEU A 92 -13.67 -1.13 4.06
CA LEU A 92 -13.90 -0.60 5.41
C LEU A 92 -14.82 -1.53 6.21
N GLY A 93 -15.87 -2.06 5.58
CA GLY A 93 -16.75 -3.05 6.18
C GLY A 93 -16.00 -4.32 6.58
N GLU A 94 -15.09 -4.81 5.73
CA GLU A 94 -14.23 -5.95 6.04
C GLU A 94 -13.26 -5.66 7.19
N ARG A 95 -12.62 -4.49 7.21
CA ARG A 95 -11.74 -4.07 8.32
C ARG A 95 -12.51 -3.88 9.64
N VAL A 96 -13.71 -3.31 9.59
CA VAL A 96 -14.58 -3.18 10.76
C VAL A 96 -15.03 -4.57 11.23
N ARG A 97 -15.40 -5.49 10.34
CA ARG A 97 -15.72 -6.89 10.71
C ARG A 97 -14.52 -7.60 11.35
N ALA A 98 -13.33 -7.48 10.77
CA ALA A 98 -12.10 -8.06 11.32
C ALA A 98 -11.72 -7.46 12.69
N LEU A 99 -12.04 -6.19 12.93
CA LEU A 99 -11.82 -5.53 14.22
C LEU A 99 -12.87 -5.92 15.27
N LEU A 100 -14.12 -6.14 14.85
CA LEU A 100 -15.24 -6.52 15.71
C LEU A 100 -15.29 -8.02 16.03
N ASP A 101 -14.56 -8.85 15.27
CA ASP A 101 -14.37 -10.29 15.56
C ASP A 101 -12.89 -10.61 15.89
N PRO A 102 -12.32 -10.08 16.99
CA PRO A 102 -10.91 -10.32 17.36
C PRO A 102 -10.67 -11.77 17.82
N GLY A 103 -11.68 -12.64 17.77
CA GLY A 103 -11.65 -13.96 18.36
C GLY A 103 -12.61 -14.92 17.70
N GLY A 104 -12.38 -15.21 16.41
CA GLY A 104 -12.78 -16.47 15.78
C GLY A 104 -12.21 -17.63 16.58
N CYS A 105 -12.82 -17.91 17.73
CA CYS A 105 -12.49 -18.97 18.64
C CYS A 105 -12.80 -20.24 17.87
N LEU A 106 -11.76 -20.91 17.35
CA LEU A 106 -11.84 -22.28 16.89
C LEU A 106 -12.45 -23.09 18.04
N ARG A 107 -13.77 -23.30 17.99
CA ARG A 107 -14.47 -24.26 18.84
C ARG A 107 -13.95 -25.64 18.45
N HIS A 108 -12.78 -25.99 18.98
CA HIS A 108 -12.40 -27.37 19.15
C HIS A 108 -13.42 -27.95 20.11
N GLY A 109 -14.37 -28.69 19.55
CA GLY A 109 -15.27 -29.52 20.33
C GLY A 109 -14.44 -30.45 21.19
N ARG A 110 -14.38 -30.19 22.50
CA ARG A 110 -13.91 -31.17 23.47
C ARG A 110 -14.98 -32.25 23.57
N THR A 111 -14.86 -33.31 22.78
CA THR A 111 -15.45 -34.60 23.14
C THR A 111 -14.63 -35.16 24.31
N ARG A 112 -15.25 -35.25 25.50
CA ARG A 112 -14.69 -35.90 26.68
C ARG A 112 -15.24 -37.33 26.75
N ALA A 113 -14.38 -38.33 26.63
CA ALA A 113 -14.57 -39.75 26.98
C ALA A 113 -13.38 -40.57 26.42
N GLN A 114 -12.65 -41.49 27.08
CA GLN A 114 -12.55 -42.05 28.43
C GLN A 114 -11.13 -42.67 28.60
N HIS A 115 -10.84 -43.16 29.80
CA HIS A 115 -9.62 -43.80 30.32
C HIS A 115 -8.96 -44.93 29.49
N HIS A 116 -7.63 -45.06 29.65
CA HIS A 116 -6.69 -46.15 29.30
C HIS A 116 -6.85 -47.38 30.24
N PRO A 117 -6.27 -48.60 30.02
CA PRO A 117 -4.82 -48.83 29.75
C PRO A 117 -4.36 -50.12 28.99
N GLY A 118 -3.03 -50.19 28.72
CA GLY A 118 -2.22 -51.40 28.42
C GLY A 118 -2.17 -51.78 26.93
N ASP A 119 -1.08 -52.25 26.31
CA ASP A 119 0.29 -52.58 26.73
C ASP A 119 1.14 -52.71 25.43
N GLU A 120 2.46 -52.79 25.61
CA GLU A 120 3.42 -53.52 24.76
C GLU A 120 4.41 -52.76 23.83
N LEU A 121 5.66 -53.14 24.04
CA LEU A 121 6.95 -52.63 23.56
C LEU A 121 7.29 -53.05 22.12
N ALA A 122 8.11 -52.24 21.44
CA ALA A 122 9.40 -52.62 20.80
C ALA A 122 9.88 -51.46 19.89
N SER A 123 10.96 -50.76 20.24
CA SER A 123 12.33 -50.97 19.74
C SER A 123 12.51 -50.88 18.22
N SER A 124 13.14 -49.81 17.73
CA SER A 124 14.54 -49.88 17.24
C SER A 124 15.00 -48.58 16.58
N ARG A 125 16.28 -48.28 16.78
CA ARG A 125 17.10 -47.14 16.31
C ARG A 125 17.42 -47.21 14.80
N SER A 126 17.75 -46.06 14.22
CA SER A 126 19.02 -45.74 13.49
C SER A 126 18.75 -44.56 12.53
N ASP A 127 19.33 -43.39 12.76
CA ASP A 127 20.62 -42.92 12.20
C ASP A 127 20.64 -42.80 10.66
N GLY A 128 20.94 -41.59 10.18
CA GLY A 128 21.10 -41.30 8.76
C GLY A 128 21.36 -39.83 8.48
N SER A 129 22.52 -39.33 8.90
CA SER A 129 23.13 -38.13 8.31
C SER A 129 23.37 -38.33 6.81
N HIS A 130 23.24 -37.29 5.98
CA HIS A 130 24.24 -36.96 4.95
C HIS A 130 24.09 -35.51 4.48
N THR A 131 25.24 -34.85 4.48
CA THR A 131 25.56 -33.48 4.07
C THR A 131 25.84 -33.38 2.56
N ALA A 132 25.98 -32.12 2.10
CA ALA A 132 26.68 -31.67 0.88
C ALA A 132 25.81 -31.68 -0.40
N THR A 133 25.83 -30.70 -1.32
CA THR A 133 26.71 -29.54 -1.58
C THR A 133 26.06 -28.72 -2.72
N ASP A 134 26.06 -27.39 -2.62
CA ASP A 134 26.14 -26.45 -3.77
C ASP A 134 27.53 -26.60 -4.45
N PRO A 135 27.79 -26.23 -5.74
CA PRO A 135 27.47 -24.89 -6.28
C PRO A 135 27.24 -24.72 -7.82
N VAL A 136 26.70 -23.53 -8.15
CA VAL A 136 27.03 -22.58 -9.25
C VAL A 136 27.14 -23.07 -10.71
N VAL A 137 26.27 -22.49 -11.56
CA VAL A 137 26.61 -21.81 -12.84
C VAL A 137 25.82 -20.51 -12.90
#